data_AF-A0A956AQH0-F1
#
_entry.id   AF-A0A956AQH0-F1
#
_cell.length_a   1.000
_cell.length_b   1.000
_cell.length_c   1.000
_cell.angle_alpha   90.00
_cell.angle_beta   90.00
_cell.angle_gamma   90.00
#
_symmetry.space_group_name_H-M   'P 1'
#
loop_
_entity.id
_entity.type
_entity.pdbx_description
1 polymer ?
#
loop_
_entity_poly.entity_id
_entity_poly.type
_entity_poly.pdbx_seq_one_letter_code
_entity_poly.pdbx_strand_id
1 'polypeptide(L)'
;MSLRNVGRGVSGLVLGASLLVHLLTFVPSVAINMDFVWPLHVGAMASFLVMFVGLIHVQSALRKSTPQADSPSSRLEMRREFNRRVWEATPLPVKVLFPLAMLYVLYNFFASIPAGGTPDLRDGVYVLHNHGTVVREITLAEYERFRTLTVRGFSGHWMIFSAVPLVFYTWLWPRLHPAE
;
A
#
# COMPACT_ATOMS: atom_id res chain seq x y z
N MET A 1 18.03 17.11 -0.49
CA MET A 1 17.95 15.63 -0.39
C MET A 1 17.42 15.11 -1.72
N SER A 2 18.02 14.09 -2.34
CA SER A 2 17.56 13.60 -3.65
C SER A 2 16.18 12.92 -3.55
N LEU A 3 15.37 13.00 -4.61
CA LEU A 3 14.04 12.40 -4.67
C LEU A 3 14.09 10.90 -4.35
N ARG A 4 15.13 10.22 -4.83
CA ARG A 4 15.42 8.82 -4.53
C ARG A 4 15.56 8.55 -3.03
N ASN A 5 16.35 9.36 -2.33
CA ASN A 5 16.60 9.18 -0.90
C ASN A 5 15.35 9.50 -0.07
N VAL A 6 14.61 10.54 -0.45
CA VAL A 6 13.32 10.88 0.19
C VAL A 6 12.32 9.74 0.02
N GLY A 7 12.11 9.29 -1.22
CA GLY A 7 11.19 8.19 -1.52
C GLY A 7 11.56 6.91 -0.77
N ARG A 8 12.82 6.50 -0.83
CA ARG A 8 13.32 5.32 -0.08
C ARG A 8 13.11 5.45 1.43
N GLY A 9 13.42 6.61 2.01
CA GLY A 9 13.31 6.84 3.45
C GLY A 9 11.86 6.78 3.93
N VAL A 10 10.98 7.54 3.28
CA VAL A 10 9.54 7.60 3.63
C VAL A 10 8.90 6.21 3.48
N SER A 11 9.13 5.54 2.34
CA SER A 11 8.55 4.22 2.08
C SER A 11 9.08 3.15 3.03
N GLY A 12 10.38 3.18 3.37
CA GLY A 12 10.97 2.25 4.33
C GLY A 12 10.39 2.41 5.74
N LEU A 13 10.27 3.67 6.20
CA LEU A 13 9.70 3.96 7.53
C LEU A 13 8.23 3.56 7.62
N VAL A 14 7.43 3.89 6.60
CA VAL A 14 6.01 3.52 6.56
C VAL A 14 5.85 2.01 6.47
N LEU A 15 6.67 1.31 5.69
CA LEU A 15 6.62 -0.16 5.60
C LEU A 15 6.93 -0.81 6.95
N GLY A 16 8.00 -0.36 7.62
CA GLY A 16 8.39 -0.88 8.93
C GLY A 16 7.30 -0.66 9.98
N ALA A 17 6.73 0.54 10.05
CA ALA A 17 5.64 0.85 10.97
C ALA A 17 4.35 0.09 10.63
N SER A 18 4.01 -0.06 9.34
CA SER A 18 2.85 -0.83 8.89
C SER A 18 3.00 -2.31 9.24
N LEU A 19 4.18 -2.89 9.04
CA LEU A 19 4.49 -4.26 9.42
C LEU A 19 4.36 -4.45 10.94
N LEU A 20 4.91 -3.53 11.73
CA LEU A 20 4.80 -3.59 13.19
C LEU A 20 3.32 -3.58 13.63
N VAL A 21 2.53 -2.61 13.14
CA VAL A 21 1.10 -2.56 13.43
C VAL A 21 0.41 -3.85 13.00
N HIS A 22 0.71 -4.36 11.81
CA HIS A 22 0.11 -5.57 11.28
C HIS A 22 0.38 -6.79 12.19
N LEU A 23 1.63 -6.96 12.63
CA LEU A 23 2.02 -8.04 13.55
C LEU A 23 1.35 -7.88 14.93
N LEU A 24 1.24 -6.65 15.43
CA LEU A 24 0.56 -6.38 16.70
C LEU A 24 -0.93 -6.73 16.66
N THR A 25 -1.59 -6.72 15.49
CA THR A 25 -2.98 -7.21 15.37
C THR A 25 -3.16 -8.70 15.69
N PHE A 26 -2.08 -9.47 15.80
CA PHE A 26 -2.13 -10.88 16.20
C PHE A 26 -1.91 -11.09 17.70
N VAL A 27 -1.61 -10.03 18.45
CA VAL A 27 -1.41 -10.08 19.91
C VAL A 27 -2.71 -9.69 20.60
N PRO A 28 -3.46 -10.63 21.23
CA PRO A 28 -4.80 -10.34 21.76
C PRO A 28 -4.83 -9.26 22.85
N SER A 29 -3.71 -9.08 23.58
CA SER A 29 -3.60 -8.08 24.65
C SER A 29 -3.33 -6.65 24.14
N VAL A 30 -3.06 -6.47 22.84
CA VAL A 30 -2.75 -5.16 22.27
C VAL A 30 -3.98 -4.63 21.54
N ALA A 31 -4.70 -3.72 22.20
CA ALA A 31 -5.81 -3.01 21.57
C ALA A 31 -5.25 -1.89 20.66
N ILE A 32 -5.34 -2.08 19.34
CA ILE A 32 -4.96 -1.05 18.35
C ILE A 32 -6.21 -0.39 17.80
N ASN A 33 -6.28 0.94 17.90
CA ASN A 33 -7.33 1.73 17.29
C ASN A 33 -6.88 2.24 15.91
N MET A 34 -7.80 2.22 14.94
CA MET A 34 -7.66 2.87 13.65
C MET A 34 -7.28 4.35 13.76
N ASP A 35 -7.82 5.10 14.71
CA ASP A 35 -7.51 6.54 14.88
C ASP A 35 -6.01 6.77 15.16
N PHE A 36 -5.40 5.88 15.94
CA PHE A 36 -3.98 5.94 16.29
C PHE A 36 -3.08 5.61 15.09
N VAL A 37 -3.51 4.66 14.26
CA VAL A 37 -2.71 4.21 13.10
C VAL A 37 -3.07 4.89 11.80
N TRP A 38 -4.10 5.75 11.77
CA TRP A 38 -4.50 6.51 10.59
C TRP A 38 -3.38 7.33 9.93
N PRO A 39 -2.42 7.93 10.67
CA PRO A 39 -1.27 8.58 10.05
C PRO A 39 -0.44 7.66 9.13
N LEU A 40 -0.45 6.33 9.35
CA LEU A 40 0.19 5.37 8.45
C LEU A 40 -0.53 5.28 7.09
N HIS A 41 -1.86 5.46 7.07
CA HIS A 41 -2.60 5.58 5.82
C HIS A 41 -2.08 6.77 5.00
N VAL A 42 -1.97 7.94 5.65
CA VAL A 42 -1.45 9.16 5.02
C VAL A 42 0.00 8.94 4.54
N GLY A 43 0.84 8.30 5.35
CA GLY A 43 2.22 7.97 4.99
C GLY A 43 2.32 7.00 3.79
N ALA A 44 1.44 6.01 3.72
CA ALA A 44 1.37 5.08 2.59
C ALA A 44 0.94 5.80 1.31
N MET A 45 -0.07 6.68 1.39
CA MET A 45 -0.49 7.52 0.25
C MET A 45 0.62 8.49 -0.17
N ALA A 46 1.33 9.10 0.77
CA ALA A 46 2.47 9.96 0.49
C ALA A 46 3.61 9.20 -0.20
N SER A 47 3.93 7.97 0.25
CA SER A 47 4.91 7.09 -0.40
C SER A 47 4.56 6.84 -1.87
N PHE A 48 3.28 6.57 -2.13
CA PHE A 48 2.77 6.30 -3.46
C PHE A 48 2.78 7.55 -4.35
N LEU A 49 2.39 8.70 -3.80
CA LEU A 49 2.45 10.00 -4.49
C LEU A 49 3.88 10.37 -4.88
N VAL A 50 4.83 10.19 -3.96
CA VAL A 50 6.25 10.43 -4.23
C VAL A 50 6.73 9.52 -5.37
N MET A 51 6.40 8.22 -5.32
CA MET A 51 6.69 7.28 -6.41
C MET A 51 6.10 7.74 -7.76
N PHE A 52 4.86 8.23 -7.80
CA PHE A 52 4.26 8.76 -9.03
C PHE A 52 5.06 9.92 -9.61
N VAL A 53 5.47 10.87 -8.77
CA VAL A 53 6.37 11.96 -9.20
C VAL A 53 7.67 11.37 -9.76
N GLY A 54 8.22 10.36 -9.10
CA GLY A 54 9.42 9.67 -9.59
C GLY A 54 9.23 8.96 -10.94
N LEU A 55 8.11 8.27 -11.14
CA LEU A 55 7.76 7.64 -12.41
C LEU A 55 7.64 8.66 -13.54
N ILE A 56 7.04 9.82 -13.28
CA ILE A 56 6.96 10.92 -14.25
C ILE A 56 8.36 11.39 -14.66
N HIS A 57 9.30 11.52 -13.71
CA HIS A 57 10.69 11.89 -14.02
C HIS A 57 11.37 10.85 -14.91
N VAL A 58 11.28 9.57 -14.56
CA VAL A 58 11.85 8.47 -15.35
C VAL A 58 11.25 8.43 -16.76
N GLN A 59 9.92 8.52 -16.89
CA GLN A 59 9.25 8.52 -18.18
C GLN A 59 9.60 9.75 -19.03
N SER A 60 9.71 10.93 -18.42
CA SER A 60 10.13 12.16 -19.10
C SER A 60 11.56 12.04 -19.65
N ALA A 61 12.49 11.50 -18.86
CA ALA A 61 13.87 11.26 -19.30
C ALA A 61 13.93 10.27 -20.48
N LEU A 62 13.17 9.17 -20.41
CA LEU A 62 13.08 8.19 -21.50
C LEU A 62 12.49 8.81 -22.77
N ARG A 63 11.44 9.63 -22.66
CA ARG A 63 10.83 10.31 -23.82
C ARG A 63 11.80 11.27 -24.50
N LYS A 64 12.58 12.05 -23.74
CA LYS A 64 13.61 12.95 -24.31
C LYS A 64 14.69 12.18 -25.08
N SER A 65 14.95 10.93 -24.68
CA SER A 65 15.93 10.06 -25.32
C SER A 65 15.42 9.42 -26.62
N THR A 66 14.11 9.49 -26.90
CA THR A 66 13.45 8.86 -28.05
C THR A 66 12.61 9.89 -28.81
N PRO A 67 13.19 10.65 -29.76
CA PRO A 67 12.55 11.80 -30.41
C PRO A 67 11.29 11.50 -31.26
N GLN A 68 10.98 10.22 -31.54
CA GLN A 68 9.96 9.80 -32.51
C GLN A 68 8.62 9.37 -31.88
N ALA A 69 8.23 9.98 -30.76
CA ALA A 69 7.17 9.55 -29.85
C ALA A 69 5.75 10.09 -30.14
N ASP A 70 5.50 10.65 -31.33
CA ASP A 70 4.26 11.41 -31.59
C ASP A 70 3.12 10.58 -32.19
N SER A 71 3.38 9.35 -32.67
CA SER A 71 2.32 8.44 -33.15
C SER A 71 1.73 7.56 -32.03
N PRO A 72 0.44 7.16 -32.08
CA PRO A 72 -0.13 6.21 -31.12
C PRO A 72 0.62 4.87 -31.02
N SER A 73 1.16 4.36 -32.14
CA SER A 73 1.96 3.13 -32.16
C SER A 73 3.28 3.28 -31.41
N SER A 74 3.98 4.40 -31.61
CA SER A 74 5.23 4.70 -30.90
C SER A 74 5.02 4.78 -29.38
N ARG A 75 3.88 5.33 -28.91
CA ARG A 75 3.53 5.37 -27.48
C ARG A 75 3.31 3.99 -26.88
N LEU A 76 2.66 3.09 -27.63
CA LEU A 76 2.46 1.71 -27.19
C LEU A 76 3.78 0.95 -27.10
N GLU A 77 4.67 1.12 -28.09
CA GLU A 77 6.00 0.53 -28.11
C GLU A 77 6.86 1.02 -26.95
N MET A 78 6.87 2.33 -26.68
CA MET A 78 7.56 2.89 -25.51
C MET A 78 7.02 2.32 -24.20
N ARG A 79 5.69 2.16 -24.06
CA ARG A 79 5.10 1.56 -22.85
C ARG A 79 5.50 0.09 -22.70
N ARG A 80 5.52 -0.68 -23.79
CA ARG A 80 5.97 -2.09 -23.80
C ARG A 80 7.43 -2.20 -23.41
N GLU A 81 8.29 -1.36 -23.98
CA GLU A 81 9.71 -1.31 -23.66
C GLU A 81 9.96 -0.90 -22.20
N PHE A 82 9.25 0.11 -21.69
CA PHE A 82 9.30 0.48 -20.28
C PHE A 82 8.90 -0.69 -19.37
N ASN A 83 7.77 -1.33 -19.65
CA ASN A 83 7.30 -2.49 -18.89
C ASN A 83 8.31 -3.65 -18.94
N ARG A 84 8.93 -3.90 -20.10
CA ARG A 84 9.98 -4.90 -20.27
C ARG A 84 11.19 -4.58 -19.38
N ARG A 85 11.68 -3.34 -19.41
CA ARG A 85 12.79 -2.89 -18.55
C ARG A 85 12.47 -3.01 -17.07
N VAL A 86 11.27 -2.61 -16.65
CA VAL A 86 10.81 -2.78 -15.26
C VAL A 86 10.82 -4.27 -14.89
N TRP A 87 10.27 -5.13 -15.75
CA TRP A 87 10.24 -6.57 -15.51
C TRP A 87 11.65 -7.16 -15.40
N GLU A 88 12.55 -6.82 -16.31
CA GLU A 88 13.95 -7.29 -16.30
C GLU A 88 14.72 -6.78 -15.08
N ALA A 89 14.51 -5.52 -14.70
CA ALA A 89 15.16 -4.90 -13.54
C ALA A 89 14.62 -5.39 -12.18
N THR A 90 13.41 -5.96 -12.15
CA THR A 90 12.78 -6.42 -10.91
C THR A 90 13.46 -7.71 -10.40
N PRO A 91 13.96 -7.74 -9.16
CA PRO A 91 14.58 -8.94 -8.58
C PRO A 91 13.61 -10.13 -8.51
N LEU A 92 14.13 -11.34 -8.68
CA LEU A 92 13.34 -12.58 -8.59
C LEU A 92 12.56 -12.72 -7.27
N PRO A 93 13.14 -12.43 -6.08
CA PRO A 93 12.39 -12.49 -4.83
C PRO A 93 11.14 -11.60 -4.84
N VAL A 94 11.23 -10.39 -5.44
CA VAL A 94 10.07 -9.49 -5.55
C VAL A 94 9.01 -10.07 -6.46
N LYS A 95 9.39 -10.66 -7.61
CA LYS A 95 8.44 -11.27 -8.56
C LYS A 95 7.63 -12.41 -7.93
N VAL A 96 8.20 -13.12 -6.96
CA VAL A 96 7.55 -14.24 -6.26
C VAL A 96 6.81 -13.77 -5.01
N LEU A 97 7.44 -12.95 -4.17
CA LEU A 97 6.86 -12.52 -2.90
C LEU A 97 5.71 -11.52 -3.10
N PHE A 98 5.76 -10.68 -4.14
CA PHE A 98 4.70 -9.70 -4.40
C PHE A 98 3.33 -10.35 -4.64
N PRO A 99 3.15 -11.32 -5.57
CA PRO A 99 1.85 -11.97 -5.75
C PRO A 99 1.38 -12.74 -4.50
N LEU A 100 2.29 -13.35 -3.74
CA LEU A 100 1.94 -14.00 -2.48
C LEU A 100 1.44 -12.97 -1.44
N ALA A 101 2.12 -11.84 -1.33
CA ALA A 101 1.70 -10.74 -0.46
C ALA A 101 0.36 -10.14 -0.91
N MET A 102 0.10 -10.05 -2.22
CA MET A 102 -1.21 -9.65 -2.76
C MET A 102 -2.32 -10.58 -2.33
N LEU A 103 -2.13 -11.90 -2.47
CA LEU A 103 -3.12 -12.89 -2.04
C LEU A 103 -3.38 -12.79 -0.53
N TYR A 104 -2.32 -12.63 0.26
CA TYR A 104 -2.43 -12.43 1.71
C TYR A 104 -3.21 -11.16 2.07
N VAL A 105 -2.93 -10.04 1.41
CA VAL A 105 -3.62 -8.77 1.67
C VAL A 105 -5.08 -8.84 1.24
N LEU A 106 -5.39 -9.46 0.10
CA LEU A 106 -6.77 -9.69 -0.33
C LEU A 106 -7.53 -10.56 0.67
N TYR A 107 -6.93 -11.65 1.16
CA TYR A 107 -7.53 -12.47 2.21
C TYR A 107 -7.87 -11.63 3.44
N ASN A 108 -6.91 -10.84 3.94
CA ASN A 108 -7.14 -9.98 5.11
C ASN A 108 -8.16 -8.88 4.83
N PHE A 109 -8.21 -8.33 3.62
CA PHE A 109 -9.23 -7.36 3.20
C PHE A 109 -10.62 -7.95 3.32
N PHE A 110 -10.87 -9.10 2.70
CA PHE A 110 -12.17 -9.75 2.74
C PHE A 110 -12.53 -10.21 4.16
N ALA A 111 -11.56 -10.69 4.94
CA ALA A 111 -11.77 -11.02 6.35
C ALA A 111 -12.07 -9.79 7.23
N SER A 112 -11.64 -8.59 6.81
CA SER A 112 -11.87 -7.33 7.54
C SER A 112 -13.23 -6.71 7.30
N ILE A 113 -13.96 -7.15 6.26
CA ILE A 113 -15.32 -6.71 5.97
C ILE A 113 -16.26 -7.53 6.85
N PRO A 114 -16.83 -6.96 7.94
CA PRO A 114 -17.67 -7.74 8.83
C PRO A 114 -18.96 -8.10 8.09
N ALA A 115 -19.40 -9.34 8.23
CA ALA A 115 -20.69 -9.78 7.71
C ALA A 115 -21.81 -9.03 8.45
N GLY A 116 -22.21 -7.87 7.92
CA GLY A 116 -23.35 -7.10 8.40
C GLY A 116 -23.10 -5.62 8.76
N GLY A 117 -21.88 -5.08 8.73
CA GLY A 117 -21.66 -3.65 8.97
C GLY A 117 -20.33 -3.27 9.64
N THR A 118 -20.23 -2.05 10.15
CA THR A 118 -19.07 -1.51 10.88
C THR A 118 -19.34 -1.52 12.39
N PRO A 119 -18.37 -1.93 13.24
CA PRO A 119 -18.52 -1.87 14.68
C PRO A 119 -18.48 -0.42 15.18
N ASP A 120 -19.36 -0.05 16.10
CA ASP A 120 -19.47 1.30 16.66
C ASP A 120 -19.93 1.22 18.13
N LEU A 121 -19.70 2.30 18.89
CA LEU A 121 -20.17 2.45 20.27
C LEU A 121 -21.17 3.61 20.31
N ARG A 122 -22.45 3.31 20.49
CA ARG A 122 -23.53 4.31 20.51
C ARG A 122 -24.28 4.23 21.83
N ASP A 123 -24.43 5.36 22.50
CA ASP A 123 -25.16 5.49 23.76
C ASP A 123 -24.73 4.44 24.83
N GLY A 124 -23.43 4.09 24.84
CA GLY A 124 -22.87 3.10 25.77
C GLY A 124 -23.06 1.63 25.36
N VAL A 125 -23.68 1.35 24.22
CA VAL A 125 -23.92 0.00 23.69
C VAL A 125 -23.06 -0.24 22.45
N TYR A 126 -22.40 -1.40 22.39
CA TYR A 126 -21.67 -1.81 21.21
C TYR A 126 -22.65 -2.31 20.15
N VAL A 127 -22.56 -1.74 18.96
CA VAL A 127 -23.46 -2.06 17.86
C VAL A 127 -22.68 -2.34 16.58
N LEU A 128 -23.27 -3.18 15.72
CA LEU A 128 -22.89 -3.28 14.33
C LEU A 128 -23.89 -2.44 13.53
N HIS A 129 -23.42 -1.48 12.76
CA HIS A 129 -24.27 -0.64 11.94
C HIS A 129 -23.86 -0.68 10.47
N ASN A 130 -24.82 -0.57 9.57
CA ASN A 130 -24.60 -0.51 8.13
C ASN A 130 -25.26 0.76 7.58
N HIS A 131 -24.48 1.63 6.93
CA HIS A 131 -24.96 2.91 6.39
C HIS A 131 -25.81 3.74 7.37
N GLY A 132 -25.39 3.78 8.64
CA GLY A 132 -26.07 4.52 9.72
C GLY A 132 -27.14 3.72 10.46
N THR A 133 -27.70 2.68 9.85
CA THR A 133 -28.71 1.81 10.46
C THR A 133 -28.07 0.77 11.36
N VAL A 134 -28.50 0.70 12.63
CA VAL A 134 -28.08 -0.38 13.54
C VAL A 134 -28.65 -1.70 13.03
N VAL A 135 -27.76 -2.66 12.79
CA VAL A 135 -28.12 -4.01 12.33
C VAL A 135 -28.37 -4.92 13.53
N ARG A 136 -27.49 -4.85 14.54
CA ARG A 136 -27.64 -5.55 15.82
C ARG A 136 -26.72 -4.98 16.89
N GLU A 137 -27.04 -5.26 18.13
CA GLU A 137 -26.09 -5.13 19.25
C GLU A 137 -25.04 -6.24 19.16
N ILE A 138 -23.83 -5.93 19.62
CA ILE A 138 -22.69 -6.84 19.66
C ILE A 138 -22.08 -6.83 21.04
N THR A 139 -21.36 -7.90 21.37
CA THR A 139 -20.58 -7.96 22.61
C THR A 139 -19.31 -7.13 22.51
N LEU A 140 -18.70 -6.78 23.65
CA LEU A 140 -17.37 -6.16 23.69
C LEU A 140 -16.32 -7.01 22.93
N ALA A 141 -16.36 -8.33 23.11
CA ALA A 141 -15.43 -9.24 22.44
C ALA A 141 -15.58 -9.21 20.91
N GLU A 142 -16.81 -9.14 20.39
CA GLU A 142 -17.06 -8.98 18.96
C GLU A 142 -16.59 -7.60 18.46
N TYR A 143 -16.86 -6.54 19.21
CA TYR A 143 -16.43 -5.19 18.89
C TYR A 143 -14.90 -5.09 18.75
N GLU A 144 -14.16 -5.59 19.74
CA GLU A 144 -12.69 -5.61 19.71
C GLU A 144 -12.14 -6.48 18.57
N ARG A 145 -12.76 -7.64 18.33
CA ARG A 145 -12.40 -8.53 17.21
C ARG A 145 -12.59 -7.82 15.87
N PHE A 146 -13.73 -7.18 15.63
CA PHE A 146 -13.99 -6.49 14.37
C PHE A 146 -13.03 -5.32 14.16
N ARG A 147 -12.76 -4.52 15.19
CA ARG A 147 -11.77 -3.44 15.11
C ARG A 147 -10.37 -3.94 14.77
N THR A 148 -9.96 -5.03 15.39
CA THR A 148 -8.66 -5.66 15.10
C THR A 148 -8.59 -6.14 13.65
N LEU A 149 -9.64 -6.77 13.14
CA LEU A 149 -9.71 -7.20 11.74
C LEU A 149 -9.69 -6.02 10.77
N THR A 150 -10.36 -4.91 11.07
CA THR A 150 -10.29 -3.68 10.29
C THR A 150 -8.86 -3.15 10.21
N VAL A 151 -8.19 -2.99 11.36
CA VAL A 151 -6.79 -2.53 11.40
C VAL A 151 -5.87 -3.49 10.63
N ARG A 152 -6.09 -4.81 10.74
CA ARG A 152 -5.33 -5.83 10.01
C ARG A 152 -5.51 -5.69 8.49
N GLY A 153 -6.75 -5.50 8.04
CA GLY A 153 -7.06 -5.26 6.63
C GLY A 153 -6.34 -4.04 6.08
N PHE A 154 -6.42 -2.89 6.77
CA PHE A 154 -5.76 -1.67 6.33
C PHE A 154 -4.24 -1.73 6.38
N SER A 155 -3.67 -2.22 7.48
CA SER A 155 -2.21 -2.35 7.63
C SER A 155 -1.58 -3.25 6.57
N GLY A 156 -2.27 -4.32 6.15
CA GLY A 156 -1.85 -5.14 5.01
C GLY A 156 -1.73 -4.33 3.71
N HIS A 157 -2.70 -3.46 3.41
CA HIS A 157 -2.62 -2.58 2.25
C HIS A 157 -1.49 -1.57 2.36
N TRP A 158 -1.31 -0.97 3.53
CA TRP A 158 -0.22 -0.01 3.74
C TRP A 158 1.15 -0.63 3.52
N MET A 159 1.35 -1.88 3.92
CA MET A 159 2.58 -2.62 3.61
C MET A 159 2.82 -2.70 2.10
N ILE A 160 1.80 -2.97 1.30
CA ILE A 160 1.94 -3.03 -0.17
C ILE A 160 2.20 -1.64 -0.75
N PHE A 161 1.40 -0.65 -0.36
CA PHE A 161 1.51 0.71 -0.85
C PHE A 161 2.81 1.40 -0.46
N SER A 162 3.54 0.88 0.54
CA SER A 162 4.88 1.33 0.90
C SER A 162 5.98 0.42 0.32
N ALA A 163 5.78 -0.89 0.22
CA ALA A 163 6.75 -1.82 -0.36
C ALA A 163 6.98 -1.57 -1.86
N VAL A 164 5.93 -1.27 -2.64
CA VAL A 164 6.06 -1.01 -4.08
C VAL A 164 6.93 0.25 -4.34
N PRO A 165 6.65 1.42 -3.73
CA PRO A 165 7.54 2.57 -3.78
C PRO A 165 8.96 2.30 -3.26
N LEU A 166 9.09 1.53 -2.17
CA LEU A 166 10.41 1.18 -1.63
C LEU A 166 11.22 0.43 -2.69
N VAL A 167 10.64 -0.62 -3.29
CA VAL A 167 11.27 -1.40 -4.37
C VAL A 167 11.62 -0.52 -5.57
N PHE A 168 10.71 0.40 -5.93
CA PHE A 168 10.96 1.34 -7.00
C PHE A 168 12.21 2.19 -6.73
N TYR A 169 12.33 2.82 -5.56
CA TYR A 169 13.46 3.70 -5.26
C TYR A 169 14.79 2.99 -4.96
N THR A 170 14.74 1.74 -4.50
CA THR A 170 15.96 0.96 -4.19
C THR A 170 16.49 0.21 -5.40
N TRP A 171 15.63 -0.43 -6.20
CA TRP A 171 16.05 -1.29 -7.32
C TRP A 171 15.75 -0.70 -8.69
N LEU A 172 14.55 -0.19 -8.93
CA LEU A 172 14.14 0.23 -10.27
C LEU A 172 14.72 1.59 -10.66
N TRP A 173 14.69 2.58 -9.77
CA TRP A 173 15.16 3.93 -10.01
C TRP A 173 16.57 3.98 -10.59
N PRO A 174 17.60 3.34 -9.99
CA PRO A 174 18.97 3.39 -10.52
C PRO A 174 19.14 2.65 -11.86
N ARG A 175 18.21 1.77 -12.22
CA ARG A 175 18.26 0.97 -13.46
C ARG A 175 17.47 1.59 -14.60
N LEU A 176 16.47 2.41 -14.27
CA LEU A 176 15.57 3.04 -15.23
C LEU A 176 15.92 4.50 -15.48
N HIS A 177 16.63 5.16 -14.56
CA HIS A 177 17.10 6.53 -14.72
C HIS A 177 18.57 6.51 -15.18
N PRO A 178 18.89 6.79 -16.47
CA PRO A 178 20.24 6.64 -17.02
C PRO A 178 21.24 7.73 -16.60
N ALA A 179 20.96 8.50 -15.54
CA ALA A 179 21.83 9.58 -15.08
C ALA A 179 21.59 9.86 -13.58
N GLU A 180 22.35 9.19 -12.71
CA GLU A 180 22.83 9.63 -11.38
C GLU A 180 24.09 8.83 -11.04
#